data_AF-A0A2X3CJL8-F1
#
_entry.id   AF-A0A2X3CJL8-F1
#
_cell.length_a   1.000
_cell.length_b   1.000
_cell.length_c   1.000
_cell.angle_alpha   90.00
_cell.angle_beta   90.00
_cell.angle_gamma   90.00
#
_symmetry.space_group_name_H-M   'P 1'
#
loop_
_entity.id
_entity.type
_entity.pdbx_description
1 polymer ?
#
loop_
_entity_poly.entity_id
_entity_poly.type
_entity_poly.pdbx_seq_one_letter_code
_entity_poly.pdbx_strand_id
1 'polypeptide(L)'
;MQGTFEFPQTAEWIDAELEWQHNRGQLLVTPRGEVEPILDLPWEITPERITISDGRWRTRYEAYPLRGRVALSVGNWQQGTEQMIVSGRLNVLTEGMPGRAMRY
;
A
#
# COMPACT_ATOMS: atom_id res chain seq x y z
N MET A 1 12.86 11.60 3.44
CA MET A 1 12.88 12.12 2.05
C MET A 1 11.43 12.28 1.60
N GLN A 2 11.10 13.30 0.81
CA GLN A 2 9.74 13.52 0.27
C GLN A 2 9.79 13.42 -1.26
N GLY A 3 8.78 12.82 -1.89
CA GLY A 3 8.68 12.66 -3.34
C GLY A 3 7.23 12.79 -3.80
N THR A 4 7.01 13.34 -4.99
CA THR A 4 5.69 13.51 -5.61
C THR A 4 5.55 12.50 -6.76
N PHE A 5 4.43 11.79 -6.83
CA PHE A 5 4.14 10.82 -7.90
C PHE A 5 2.71 11.05 -8.44
N GLU A 6 2.44 10.72 -9.70
CA GLU A 6 1.09 10.76 -10.30
C GLU A 6 0.49 9.35 -10.32
N PHE A 7 -0.78 9.20 -9.91
CA PHE A 7 -1.50 7.92 -9.95
C PHE A 7 -2.39 7.85 -11.19
N PRO A 8 -2.37 6.78 -12.00
CA PRO A 8 -2.86 6.81 -13.39
C PRO A 8 -4.39 6.85 -13.58
N GLN A 9 -5.21 7.06 -12.54
CA GLN A 9 -6.68 7.00 -12.68
C GLN A 9 -7.49 8.13 -12.01
N THR A 10 -6.83 9.04 -11.29
CA THR A 10 -7.37 10.36 -10.94
C THR A 10 -6.16 11.29 -10.81
N ALA A 11 -6.20 12.47 -11.44
CA ALA A 11 -5.13 13.47 -11.36
C ALA A 11 -5.14 14.16 -9.98
N GLU A 12 -4.97 13.37 -8.93
CA GLU A 12 -4.87 13.83 -7.55
C GLU A 12 -3.40 13.89 -7.15
N TRP A 13 -3.00 15.05 -6.64
CA TRP A 13 -1.68 15.20 -6.05
C TRP A 13 -1.62 14.36 -4.77
N ILE A 14 -0.61 13.51 -4.67
CA ILE A 14 -0.34 12.73 -3.46
C ILE A 14 0.91 13.26 -2.76
N ASP A 15 0.87 13.22 -1.43
CA ASP A 15 2.03 13.42 -0.59
C ASP A 15 2.53 12.03 -0.16
N ALA A 16 3.84 11.80 -0.30
CA ALA A 16 4.50 10.58 0.12
C ALA A 16 5.50 10.87 1.23
N GLU A 17 5.32 10.19 2.36
CA GLU A 17 6.18 10.30 3.54
C GLU A 17 6.95 8.99 3.71
N LEU A 18 8.28 9.10 3.71
CA LEU A 18 9.18 7.99 3.91
C LEU A 18 9.91 8.14 5.24
N GLU A 19 9.54 7.31 6.20
CA GLU A 19 10.26 7.17 7.46
C GLU A 19 11.19 5.96 7.40
N TRP A 20 12.44 6.16 7.81
CA TRP A 20 13.45 5.10 7.81
C TRP A 20 14.22 5.10 9.13
N GLN A 21 14.32 3.94 9.77
CA GLN A 21 15.07 3.75 11.00
C GLN A 21 15.79 2.40 11.00
N HIS A 22 17.12 2.42 10.97
CA HIS A 22 17.96 1.22 10.90
C HIS A 22 17.57 0.31 9.72
N ASN A 23 16.94 -0.82 10.00
CA ASN A 23 16.55 -1.84 9.06
C ASN A 23 15.02 -1.91 8.85
N ARG A 24 14.28 -0.91 9.31
CA ARG A 24 12.82 -0.83 9.17
C ARG A 24 12.39 0.56 8.75
N GLY A 25 11.16 0.68 8.28
CA GLY A 25 10.58 1.97 7.98
C GLY A 25 9.12 1.87 7.56
N GLN A 26 8.55 2.99 7.16
CA GLN A 26 7.16 3.08 6.76
C GLN A 26 6.98 4.09 5.62
N LEU A 27 6.16 3.73 4.65
CA LEU A 27 5.77 4.59 3.53
C LEU A 27 4.29 4.86 3.72
N LEU A 28 3.99 6.13 3.94
CA LEU A 28 2.63 6.63 3.95
C LEU A 28 2.42 7.40 2.65
N VAL A 29 1.32 7.13 1.96
CA VAL A 29 0.88 7.90 0.80
C VAL A 29 -0.51 8.45 1.10
N THR A 30 -0.65 9.77 1.05
CA THR A 30 -1.88 10.47 1.42
C THR A 30 -2.25 11.45 0.30
N PRO A 31 -3.48 11.40 -0.25
CA PRO A 31 -3.95 12.42 -1.18
C PRO A 31 -3.91 13.80 -0.53
N ARG A 32 -3.49 14.82 -1.27
CA ARG A 32 -3.43 16.19 -0.74
C ARG A 32 -4.80 16.66 -0.28
N GLY A 33 -4.85 17.15 0.96
CA GLY A 33 -6.09 17.60 1.59
C GLY A 33 -6.89 16.49 2.28
N GLU A 34 -6.44 15.24 2.21
CA GLU A 34 -6.95 14.14 3.04
C GLU A 34 -6.07 13.94 4.28
N VAL A 35 -6.67 13.35 5.32
CA VAL A 35 -5.97 13.00 6.58
C VAL A 35 -5.61 11.51 6.61
N GLU A 36 -6.42 10.66 5.98
CA GLU A 36 -6.20 9.22 5.99
C GLU A 36 -5.25 8.83 4.85
N PRO A 37 -4.22 7.99 5.06
CA PRO A 37 -3.38 7.51 3.97
C PRO A 37 -4.14 6.51 3.08
N ILE A 38 -3.88 6.53 1.78
CA ILE A 38 -4.33 5.50 0.83
C ILE A 38 -3.42 4.26 0.81
N LEU A 39 -2.15 4.45 1.21
CA LEU A 39 -1.17 3.38 1.37
C LEU A 39 -0.42 3.58 2.68
N ASP A 40 -0.32 2.51 3.44
CA ASP A 40 0.49 2.44 4.65
C ASP A 40 1.28 1.13 4.59
N LEU A 41 2.57 1.25 4.30
CA LEU A 41 3.46 0.13 4.02
C LEU A 41 4.63 0.13 4.99
N PRO A 42 4.50 -0.52 6.16
CA PRO A 42 5.65 -0.78 7.01
C PRO A 42 6.53 -1.86 6.36
N TRP A 43 7.83 -1.61 6.29
CA TRP A 43 8.80 -2.60 5.82
C TRP A 43 9.88 -2.90 6.85
N GLU A 44 10.46 -4.08 6.69
CA GLU A 44 11.71 -4.48 7.33
C GLU A 44 12.68 -5.03 6.27
N ILE A 45 13.96 -4.86 6.55
CA ILE A 45 15.07 -5.26 5.69
C ILE A 45 16.06 -6.09 6.49
N THR A 46 16.49 -7.16 5.85
CA THR A 46 17.60 -8.02 6.24
C THR A 46 18.51 -8.18 5.02
N PRO A 47 19.76 -8.65 5.18
CA PRO A 47 20.61 -8.94 4.02
C PRO A 47 19.96 -9.89 3.00
N GLU A 48 19.12 -10.81 3.47
CA GLU A 48 18.49 -11.84 2.65
C GLU A 48 17.16 -11.37 2.03
N ARG A 49 16.42 -10.49 2.72
CA ARG A 49 15.03 -10.19 2.39
C ARG A 49 14.57 -8.79 2.76
N ILE A 50 13.72 -8.21 1.92
CA ILE A 50 12.85 -7.06 2.23
C ILE A 50 11.43 -7.59 2.42
N THR A 51 10.73 -7.18 3.47
CA THR A 51 9.35 -7.60 3.75
C THR A 51 8.44 -6.41 4.01
N ILE A 52 7.20 -6.52 3.54
CA ILE A 52 6.04 -5.79 4.05
C ILE A 52 5.12 -6.88 4.61
N SER A 53 4.92 -6.95 5.91
CA SER A 53 4.11 -8.00 6.55
C SER A 53 2.65 -7.61 6.72
N ASP A 54 2.41 -6.31 6.93
CA ASP A 54 1.14 -5.78 7.40
C ASP A 54 0.66 -4.51 6.69
N GLY A 55 1.03 -4.38 5.42
CA GLY A 55 0.67 -3.22 4.61
C GLY A 55 -0.84 -3.08 4.44
N ARG A 56 -1.30 -1.84 4.36
CA ARG A 56 -2.70 -1.47 4.17
C ARG A 56 -2.82 -0.65 2.91
N TRP A 57 -3.93 -0.83 2.22
CA TRP A 57 -4.26 -0.04 1.05
C TRP A 57 -5.76 0.26 1.03
N ARG A 58 -6.12 1.40 0.45
CA ARG A 58 -7.48 1.75 0.08
C ARG A 58 -7.49 2.48 -1.25
N THR A 59 -8.57 2.34 -1.99
CA THR A 59 -8.83 3.09 -3.22
C THR A 59 -10.34 3.26 -3.40
N ARG A 60 -10.73 4.08 -4.37
CA ARG A 60 -12.11 4.14 -4.87
C ARG A 60 -12.11 3.55 -6.28
N TYR A 61 -12.77 2.40 -6.43
CA TYR A 61 -13.05 1.87 -7.76
C TYR A 61 -14.46 2.31 -8.13
N GLU A 62 -14.57 3.26 -9.05
CA GLU A 62 -15.81 4.00 -9.30
C GLU A 62 -16.37 4.58 -7.99
N ALA A 63 -17.63 4.26 -7.65
CA ALA A 63 -18.28 4.68 -6.41
C ALA A 63 -18.05 3.70 -5.24
N TYR A 64 -17.29 2.62 -5.44
CA TYR A 64 -17.08 1.58 -4.43
C TYR A 64 -15.76 1.80 -3.69
N PRO A 65 -15.79 2.04 -2.37
CA PRO A 65 -14.58 2.03 -1.57
C PRO A 65 -14.06 0.59 -1.49
N LEU A 66 -12.82 0.40 -1.94
CA LEU A 66 -12.08 -0.84 -1.78
C LEU A 66 -10.96 -0.61 -0.79
N ARG A 67 -10.72 -1.59 0.07
CA ARG A 67 -9.59 -1.57 0.99
C ARG A 67 -9.08 -2.97 1.24
N GLY A 68 -7.90 -3.08 1.81
CA GLY A 68 -7.42 -4.37 2.24
C GLY A 68 -6.02 -4.36 2.78
N ARG A 69 -5.42 -5.54 2.74
CA ARG A 69 -4.09 -5.79 3.29
C ARG A 69 -3.19 -6.31 2.20
N VAL A 70 -1.94 -5.92 2.27
CA VAL A 70 -0.88 -6.39 1.38
C VAL A 70 0.27 -6.92 2.22
N ALA A 71 0.80 -8.08 1.86
CA ALA A 71 2.10 -8.49 2.33
C ALA A 71 2.97 -8.86 1.14
N LEU A 72 4.21 -8.37 1.13
CA LEU A 72 5.18 -8.57 0.07
C LEU A 72 6.49 -9.05 0.70
N SER A 73 7.22 -9.87 -0.04
CA SER A 73 8.55 -10.34 0.32
C SER A 73 9.40 -10.34 -0.93
N VAL A 74 10.60 -9.77 -0.81
CA VAL A 74 11.59 -9.72 -1.86
C VAL A 74 12.86 -10.37 -1.33
N GLY A 75 13.14 -11.59 -1.77
CA GLY A 75 14.35 -12.33 -1.43
C GLY A 75 15.50 -12.05 -2.39
N ASN A 76 16.72 -12.35 -1.96
CA ASN A 76 17.95 -12.26 -2.76
C ASN A 76 18.23 -10.86 -3.34
N TRP A 77 17.69 -9.81 -2.71
CA TRP A 77 17.74 -8.45 -3.24
C TRP A 77 19.16 -7.86 -3.33
N GLN A 78 20.11 -8.37 -2.53
CA GLN A 78 21.52 -7.99 -2.61
C GLN A 78 22.32 -8.78 -3.65
N GLN A 79 21.76 -9.86 -4.21
CA GLN A 79 22.45 -10.73 -5.18
C GLN A 79 22.25 -10.28 -6.64
N GLY A 80 21.63 -9.11 -6.84
CA GLY A 80 21.29 -8.56 -8.16
C GLY A 80 19.84 -8.85 -8.56
N THR A 81 19.29 -8.00 -9.43
CA THR A 81 17.88 -8.04 -9.82
C THR A 81 17.46 -9.33 -10.51
N GLU A 82 18.39 -10.01 -11.18
CA GLU A 82 18.11 -11.30 -11.85
C GLU A 82 17.85 -12.45 -10.87
N GLN A 83 18.35 -12.34 -9.64
CA GLN A 83 18.17 -13.34 -8.59
C GLN A 83 16.99 -13.01 -7.66
N MET A 84 16.37 -11.84 -7.83
CA MET A 84 15.30 -11.37 -6.95
C MET A 84 14.06 -12.25 -7.07
N ILE A 85 13.60 -12.75 -5.93
CA ILE A 85 12.35 -13.51 -5.84
C ILE A 85 11.32 -12.63 -5.14
N VAL A 86 10.29 -12.24 -5.88
CA VAL A 86 9.17 -11.46 -5.37
C VAL A 86 7.99 -12.39 -5.10
N SER A 87 7.45 -12.35 -3.89
CA SER A 87 6.23 -13.07 -3.51
C SER A 87 5.35 -12.19 -2.64
N GLY A 88 4.06 -12.52 -2.56
CA GLY A 88 3.16 -11.74 -1.74
C GLY A 88 1.71 -12.20 -1.77
N ARG A 89 0.89 -11.49 -0.98
CA ARG A 89 -0.57 -11.62 -0.93
C ARG A 89 -1.18 -10.23 -0.97
N LEU A 90 -2.28 -10.11 -1.71
CA LEU A 90 -3.13 -8.94 -1.72
C LEU A 90 -4.55 -9.39 -1.38
N ASN A 91 -5.10 -8.87 -0.30
CA ASN A 91 -6.48 -9.10 0.09
C ASN A 91 -7.30 -7.87 -0.27
N VAL A 92 -8.51 -8.10 -0.78
CA VAL A 92 -9.49 -7.06 -1.12
C VAL A 92 -10.74 -7.26 -0.29
N LEU A 93 -11.18 -6.21 0.37
CA LEU A 93 -12.45 -6.11 1.07
C LEU A 93 -13.29 -5.06 0.35
N THR A 94 -14.41 -5.52 -0.23
CA THR A 94 -15.47 -4.65 -0.74
C THR A 94 -16.39 -4.31 0.43
N GLU A 95 -16.65 -3.03 0.69
CA GLU A 95 -17.78 -2.68 1.54
C GLU A 95 -19.06 -3.01 0.77
N GLY A 96 -19.77 -4.06 1.18
CA GLY A 96 -21.13 -4.29 0.70
C GLY A 96 -21.99 -3.09 1.09
N MET A 97 -22.69 -2.49 0.13
CA MET A 97 -23.70 -1.47 0.42
C MET A 97 -24.65 -2.03 1.50
N PRO A 98 -24.83 -1.37 2.66
CA PRO A 98 -25.91 -1.75 3.56
C PRO A 98 -27.19 -1.65 2.74
N GLY A 99 -27.92 -2.75 2.67
CA GLY A 99 -29.00 -2.95 1.72
C GLY A 99 -29.93 -1.74 1.67
N ARG A 100 -30.40 -1.40 0.47
CA ARG A 100 -31.74 -0.80 0.35
C ARG A 100 -32.64 -1.68 1.22
N ALA A 101 -33.15 -1.15 2.32
CA ALA A 101 -34.12 -1.85 3.12
C ALA A 101 -35.25 -2.26 2.18
N MET A 102 -35.37 -3.56 1.89
CA MET A 102 -36.60 -4.08 1.32
C MET A 102 -37.64 -3.92 2.42
N ARG A 103 -38.41 -2.84 2.32
CA ARG A 103 -39.64 -2.69 3.09
C ARG A 103 -40.60 -3.77 2.59
N TYR A 104 -40.93 -4.72 3.47
CA TYR A 104 -42.15 -5.51 3.38
C TYR A 104 -43.37 -4.61 3.61
#